data_AF-Q4N6I9-F1
#
_entry.id   AF-Q4N6I9-F1
#
_cell.length_a   1.000
_cell.length_b   1.000
_cell.length_c   1.000
_cell.angle_alpha   90.00
_cell.angle_beta   90.00
_cell.angle_gamma   90.00
#
_symmetry.space_group_name_H-M   'P 1'
#
loop_
_entity.id
_entity.type
_entity.pdbx_description
1 polymer ?
#
loop_
_entity_poly.entity_id
_entity_poly.type
_entity_poly.pdbx_seq_one_letter_code
_entity_poly.pdbx_strand_id
1 'polypeptide(L)'
;MDGNKEFDKVLLSTGETLTVPIITQEDEPDDTVVIEKVQNVWGSSSGAGSDFLDKYRKGRNIEMQRLEEMDRRWQEEMENKLFHSQRLHRIQKENDKTMRRKLKRDKRKQKNIKKILTQAEQTEFDNFRPENEKLEEDSGEAKRPRDSESEIESERETEAECVAENDPERERESVNYLRKMNKFIILDKSEDF
;
A
#
# COMPACT_ATOMS: atom_id res chain seq x y z
N MET A 1 -35.39 11.88 -11.01
CA MET A 1 -34.67 13.14 -11.19
C MET A 1 -33.31 12.75 -11.69
N ASP A 2 -33.12 12.76 -13.00
CA ASP A 2 -31.86 12.35 -13.61
C ASP A 2 -30.85 13.48 -13.37
N GLY A 3 -29.91 13.25 -12.46
CA GLY A 3 -28.84 14.20 -12.18
C GLY A 3 -28.10 14.54 -13.47
N ASN A 4 -27.84 15.84 -13.69
CA ASN A 4 -27.10 16.34 -14.83
C ASN A 4 -25.67 15.79 -14.79
N LYS A 5 -25.44 14.62 -15.39
CA LYS A 5 -24.09 14.10 -15.58
C LYS A 5 -23.38 14.98 -16.60
N GLU A 6 -22.45 15.79 -16.13
CA GLU A 6 -21.57 16.54 -17.01
C GLU A 6 -20.62 15.56 -17.69
N PHE A 7 -20.54 15.66 -19.02
CA PHE A 7 -19.68 14.82 -19.81
C PHE A 7 -18.62 15.68 -20.48
N ASP A 8 -17.35 15.36 -20.21
CA ASP A 8 -16.23 15.98 -20.93
C ASP A 8 -16.03 15.28 -22.26
N LYS A 9 -15.83 16.09 -23.31
CA LYS A 9 -15.52 15.61 -24.66
C LYS A 9 -14.02 15.69 -24.88
N VAL A 10 -13.35 14.56 -24.87
CA VAL A 10 -11.91 14.45 -25.13
C VAL A 10 -11.68 14.11 -26.60
N LEU A 11 -10.98 14.98 -27.31
CA LEU A 11 -10.54 14.75 -28.70
C LEU A 11 -9.27 13.89 -28.70
N LEU A 12 -9.34 12.73 -29.35
CA LEU A 12 -8.18 11.87 -29.59
C LEU A 12 -7.36 12.39 -30.77
N SER A 13 -6.09 11.99 -30.84
CA SER A 13 -5.19 12.29 -31.96
C SER A 13 -5.65 11.70 -33.29
N THR A 14 -6.55 10.70 -33.25
CA THR A 14 -7.21 10.10 -34.42
C THR A 14 -8.37 10.94 -34.96
N GLY A 15 -8.75 12.02 -34.26
CA GLY A 15 -9.88 12.88 -34.61
C GLY A 15 -11.23 12.43 -34.03
N GLU A 16 -11.28 11.28 -33.35
CA GLU A 16 -12.48 10.80 -32.68
C GLU A 16 -12.67 11.47 -31.32
N THR A 17 -13.92 11.80 -30.97
CA THR A 17 -14.26 12.40 -29.68
C THR A 17 -14.83 11.36 -28.72
N LEU A 18 -14.13 11.11 -27.61
CA LEU A 18 -14.63 10.29 -26.52
C LEU A 18 -15.43 11.15 -25.54
N THR A 19 -16.60 10.65 -25.14
CA THR A 19 -17.44 11.26 -24.10
C THR A 19 -17.15 10.53 -22.80
N VAL A 20 -16.48 11.19 -21.86
CA VAL A 20 -16.11 10.63 -20.56
C VAL A 20 -17.05 11.20 -19.50
N PRO A 21 -17.73 10.37 -18.70
CA PRO A 21 -18.52 10.87 -17.58
C PRO A 21 -17.59 11.49 -16.54
N ILE A 22 -17.84 12.75 -16.18
CA ILE A 22 -17.18 13.38 -15.04
C ILE A 22 -17.89 12.86 -13.80
N ILE A 23 -17.18 12.06 -13.00
CA ILE A 23 -17.67 11.64 -11.69
C ILE A 23 -17.25 12.77 -10.73
N THR A 24 -18.15 13.72 -10.49
CA THR A 24 -17.98 14.69 -9.39
C THR A 24 -18.14 13.96 -8.06
N GLN A 25 -17.35 14.33 -7.05
CA GLN A 25 -17.41 13.74 -5.70
C GLN A 25 -18.74 14.04 -4.95
N GLU A 26 -19.74 14.59 -5.64
CA GLU A 26 -21.03 15.03 -5.09
C GLU A 26 -22.08 13.90 -5.06
N ASP A 27 -21.74 12.70 -5.56
CA ASP A 27 -22.62 11.53 -5.48
C ASP A 27 -22.52 10.79 -4.13
N GLU A 28 -21.67 11.24 -3.21
CA GLU A 28 -21.73 10.77 -1.83
C GLU A 28 -23.06 11.24 -1.22
N PRO A 29 -23.94 10.34 -0.75
CA PRO A 29 -25.21 10.75 -0.19
C PRO A 29 -24.94 11.67 0.99
N ASP A 30 -25.37 12.92 0.90
CA ASP A 30 -25.36 13.86 2.02
C ASP A 30 -25.86 13.13 3.29
N ASP A 31 -25.07 13.11 4.36
CA ASP A 31 -25.38 12.54 5.69
C ASP A 31 -26.61 13.20 6.38
N THR A 32 -27.41 13.92 5.61
CA THR A 32 -28.73 14.41 5.99
C THR A 32 -29.63 13.23 6.32
N VAL A 33 -29.77 12.95 7.61
CA VAL A 33 -30.71 11.96 8.13
C VAL A 33 -32.13 12.44 7.80
N VAL A 34 -32.70 11.95 6.71
CA VAL A 34 -34.10 12.19 6.36
C VAL A 34 -34.98 11.40 7.31
N ILE A 35 -35.51 12.08 8.34
CA ILE A 35 -36.45 11.47 9.29
C ILE A 35 -37.83 11.39 8.62
N GLU A 36 -38.15 10.23 8.04
CA GLU A 36 -39.50 9.97 7.53
C GLU A 36 -40.46 9.68 8.69
N LYS A 37 -41.47 10.55 8.86
CA LYS A 37 -42.51 10.34 9.86
C LYS A 37 -43.46 9.23 9.40
N VAL A 38 -43.35 8.05 10.02
CA VAL A 38 -44.28 6.94 9.79
C VAL A 38 -45.66 7.29 10.36
N GLN A 39 -46.66 7.39 9.49
CA GLN A 39 -48.02 7.80 9.87
C GLN A 39 -48.87 6.65 10.45
N ASN A 40 -48.52 5.39 10.16
CA ASN A 40 -49.35 4.22 10.45
C ASN A 40 -48.86 3.41 11.67
N VAL A 41 -48.49 4.10 12.75
CA VAL A 41 -48.06 3.45 14.00
C VAL A 41 -49.28 3.24 14.90
N TRP A 42 -49.63 1.97 15.09
CA TRP A 42 -50.71 1.60 16.00
C TRP A 42 -50.18 1.54 17.45
N GLY A 43 -51.00 1.93 18.43
CA GLY A 43 -50.55 2.21 19.80
C GLY A 43 -49.82 1.04 20.49
N SER A 44 -48.85 1.35 21.35
CA SER A 44 -47.88 0.39 21.92
C SER A 44 -48.47 -0.79 22.69
N SER A 45 -49.69 -0.68 23.21
CA SER A 45 -50.37 -1.74 23.98
C SER A 45 -51.31 -2.61 23.14
N SER A 46 -51.36 -2.38 21.84
CA SER A 46 -52.35 -3.06 21.02
C SER A 46 -51.84 -4.40 20.51
N GLY A 47 -52.75 -5.36 20.35
CA GLY A 47 -52.42 -6.69 19.88
C GLY A 47 -51.82 -6.70 18.46
N ALA A 48 -51.15 -7.80 18.12
CA ALA A 48 -50.61 -8.03 16.78
C ALA A 48 -51.75 -8.14 15.75
N GLY A 49 -51.78 -7.22 14.78
CA GLY A 49 -52.66 -7.31 13.61
C GLY A 49 -52.19 -8.41 12.64
N SER A 50 -53.04 -8.81 11.71
CA SER A 50 -52.75 -9.86 10.72
C SER A 50 -51.53 -9.54 9.83
N ASP A 51 -51.28 -8.27 9.51
CA ASP A 51 -50.17 -7.80 8.67
C ASP A 51 -48.86 -7.57 9.48
N PHE A 52 -48.84 -7.89 10.77
CA PHE A 52 -47.65 -7.68 11.60
C PHE A 52 -46.45 -8.52 11.14
N LEU A 53 -46.70 -9.78 10.76
CA LEU A 53 -45.64 -10.72 10.39
C LEU A 53 -44.93 -10.30 9.10
N ASP A 54 -45.68 -9.81 8.10
CA ASP A 54 -45.10 -9.41 6.82
C ASP A 54 -44.34 -8.08 6.94
N LYS A 55 -44.82 -7.14 7.76
CA LYS A 55 -44.05 -5.94 8.11
C LYS A 55 -42.74 -6.27 8.81
N TYR A 56 -42.77 -7.21 9.77
CA TYR A 56 -41.56 -7.65 10.46
C TYR A 56 -40.57 -8.30 9.49
N ARG A 57 -41.03 -9.19 8.59
CA ARG A 57 -40.17 -9.82 7.58
C ARG A 57 -39.51 -8.80 6.67
N LYS A 58 -40.28 -7.82 6.16
CA LYS A 58 -39.75 -6.74 5.32
C LYS A 58 -38.71 -5.91 6.08
N GLY A 59 -39.03 -5.47 7.30
CA GLY A 59 -38.10 -4.70 8.13
C GLY A 59 -36.82 -5.48 8.46
N ARG A 60 -36.93 -6.76 8.77
CA ARG A 60 -35.78 -7.64 9.01
C ARG A 60 -34.90 -7.76 7.77
N ASN A 61 -35.49 -7.98 6.59
CA ASN A 61 -34.71 -8.12 5.36
C ASN A 61 -33.97 -6.83 5.01
N ILE A 62 -34.63 -5.67 5.15
CA ILE A 62 -34.00 -4.37 4.93
C ILE A 62 -32.83 -4.16 5.89
N GLU A 63 -33.00 -4.47 7.18
CA GLU A 63 -31.93 -4.30 8.16
C GLU A 63 -30.76 -5.28 7.92
N MET A 64 -31.04 -6.53 7.55
CA MET A 64 -29.97 -7.47 7.19
C MET A 64 -29.19 -6.99 5.97
N GLN A 65 -29.87 -6.52 4.92
CA GLN A 65 -29.22 -5.95 3.74
C GLN A 65 -28.34 -4.75 4.11
N ARG A 66 -28.83 -3.85 4.97
CA ARG A 66 -28.06 -2.71 5.47
C ARG A 66 -26.78 -3.14 6.19
N LEU A 67 -26.87 -4.17 7.04
CA LEU A 67 -25.71 -4.71 7.75
C LEU A 67 -24.72 -5.38 6.79
N GLU A 68 -25.20 -6.19 5.85
CA GLU A 68 -24.37 -6.83 4.82
C GLU A 68 -23.62 -5.80 3.96
N GLU A 69 -24.28 -4.71 3.56
CA GLU A 69 -23.63 -3.63 2.81
C GLU A 69 -22.55 -2.91 3.63
N MET A 70 -22.82 -2.65 4.92
CA MET A 70 -21.84 -2.03 5.81
C MET A 70 -20.62 -2.92 6.00
N ASP A 71 -20.83 -4.20 6.27
CA ASP A 71 -19.75 -5.18 6.45
C ASP A 71 -18.93 -5.33 5.18
N ARG A 72 -19.57 -5.37 4.01
CA ARG A 72 -18.90 -5.42 2.72
C ARG A 72 -18.03 -4.18 2.47
N ARG A 73 -18.56 -2.97 2.68
CA ARG A 73 -17.78 -1.72 2.53
C ARG A 73 -16.58 -1.70 3.47
N TRP A 74 -16.76 -2.14 4.71
CA TRP A 74 -15.68 -2.23 5.68
C TRP A 74 -14.59 -3.22 5.26
N GLN A 75 -14.97 -4.39 4.74
CA GLN A 75 -14.02 -5.37 4.21
C GLN A 75 -13.23 -4.80 3.02
N GLU A 76 -13.92 -4.21 2.05
CA GLU A 76 -13.29 -3.58 0.88
C GLU A 76 -12.30 -2.46 1.30
N GLU A 77 -12.68 -1.61 2.26
CA GLU A 77 -11.79 -0.60 2.81
C GLU A 77 -10.57 -1.19 3.53
N MET A 78 -10.75 -2.24 4.32
CA MET A 78 -9.66 -2.91 5.04
C MET A 78 -8.67 -3.55 4.07
N GLU A 79 -9.17 -4.27 3.06
CA GLU A 79 -8.33 -4.87 2.02
C GLU A 79 -7.56 -3.81 1.24
N ASN A 80 -8.22 -2.71 0.88
CA ASN A 80 -7.57 -1.58 0.22
C ASN A 80 -6.49 -0.97 1.12
N LYS A 81 -6.79 -0.66 2.39
CA LYS A 81 -5.79 -0.11 3.34
C LYS A 81 -4.59 -1.03 3.49
N LEU A 82 -4.83 -2.34 3.59
CA LEU A 82 -3.77 -3.35 3.68
C LEU A 82 -2.92 -3.39 2.41
N PHE A 83 -3.55 -3.38 1.23
CA PHE A 83 -2.85 -3.37 -0.04
C PHE A 83 -1.95 -2.14 -0.20
N HIS A 84 -2.46 -0.95 0.12
CA HIS A 84 -1.71 0.30 0.04
C HIS A 84 -0.53 0.31 1.02
N SER A 85 -0.74 -0.17 2.26
CA SER A 85 0.31 -0.33 3.26
C SER A 85 1.43 -1.26 2.77
N GLN A 86 1.08 -2.44 2.27
CA GLN A 86 2.07 -3.39 1.75
C GLN A 86 2.82 -2.83 0.54
N ARG A 87 2.11 -2.15 -0.37
CA ARG A 87 2.71 -1.50 -1.54
C ARG A 87 3.70 -0.41 -1.13
N LEU A 88 3.31 0.46 -0.19
CA LEU A 88 4.15 1.53 0.32
C LEU A 88 5.42 0.97 0.97
N HIS A 89 5.27 -0.07 1.80
CA HIS A 89 6.41 -0.74 2.43
C HIS A 89 7.40 -1.32 1.40
N ARG A 90 6.90 -1.95 0.33
CA ARG A 90 7.76 -2.47 -0.76
C ARG A 90 8.50 -1.33 -1.48
N ILE A 91 7.80 -0.24 -1.80
CA ILE A 91 8.39 0.94 -2.43
C ILE A 91 9.48 1.55 -1.54
N GLN A 92 9.21 1.71 -0.24
CA GLN A 92 10.18 2.25 0.72
C GLN A 92 11.42 1.37 0.81
N LYS A 93 11.26 0.04 0.90
CA LYS A 93 12.38 -0.92 0.93
C LYS A 93 13.27 -0.83 -0.32
N GLU A 94 12.67 -0.71 -1.51
CA GLU A 94 13.43 -0.58 -2.76
C GLU A 94 14.07 0.81 -2.91
N ASN A 95 13.40 1.87 -2.45
CA ASN A 95 13.96 3.22 -2.37
C ASN A 95 15.18 3.26 -1.45
N ASP A 96 15.11 2.65 -0.27
CA ASP A 96 16.23 2.58 0.68
C ASP A 96 17.43 1.83 0.10
N LYS A 97 17.19 0.69 -0.56
CA LYS A 97 18.24 -0.04 -1.27
C LYS A 97 18.87 0.80 -2.38
N THR A 98 18.05 1.51 -3.15
CA THR A 98 18.49 2.37 -4.25
C THR A 98 19.30 3.56 -3.74
N MET A 99 18.85 4.20 -2.66
CA MET A 99 19.55 5.30 -2.00
C MET A 99 20.90 4.84 -1.43
N ARG A 100 20.96 3.68 -0.77
CA ARG A 100 22.23 3.10 -0.29
C ARG A 100 23.20 2.83 -1.44
N ARG A 101 22.72 2.29 -2.57
CA ARG A 101 23.55 2.05 -3.78
C ARG A 101 24.02 3.35 -4.42
N LYS A 102 23.14 4.36 -4.53
CA LYS A 102 23.46 5.69 -5.04
C LYS A 102 24.55 6.36 -4.19
N LEU A 103 24.38 6.39 -2.86
CA LEU A 103 25.39 6.92 -1.93
C LEU A 103 26.75 6.22 -2.07
N LYS A 104 26.77 4.89 -2.23
CA LYS A 104 28.02 4.15 -2.49
C LYS A 104 28.67 4.57 -3.81
N ARG A 105 27.88 4.72 -4.88
CA ARG A 105 28.37 5.16 -6.20
C ARG A 105 28.92 6.59 -6.14
N ASP A 106 28.22 7.50 -5.49
CA ASP A 106 28.61 8.90 -5.39
C ASP A 106 29.90 9.05 -4.57
N LYS A 107 30.04 8.31 -3.46
CA LYS A 107 31.31 8.23 -2.71
C LYS A 107 32.47 7.72 -3.58
N ARG A 108 32.25 6.70 -4.42
CA ARG A 108 33.29 6.20 -5.35
C ARG A 108 33.65 7.23 -6.42
N LYS A 109 32.65 7.89 -7.02
CA LYS A 109 32.87 8.97 -7.99
C LYS A 109 33.67 10.12 -7.38
N GLN A 110 33.31 10.58 -6.17
CA GLN A 110 34.05 11.62 -5.46
C GLN A 110 35.50 11.22 -5.18
N LYS A 111 35.76 9.96 -4.78
CA LYS A 111 37.14 9.46 -4.59
C LYS A 111 37.93 9.43 -5.91
N ASN A 112 37.31 9.00 -7.01
CA ASN A 112 37.98 8.96 -8.31
C ASN A 112 38.29 10.36 -8.83
N ILE A 113 37.34 11.30 -8.71
CA ILE A 113 37.57 12.71 -9.05
C ILE A 113 38.72 13.29 -8.23
N LYS A 114 38.76 13.04 -6.92
CA LYS A 114 39.89 13.47 -6.07
C LYS A 114 41.22 12.89 -6.53
N LYS A 115 41.28 11.61 -6.87
CA LYS A 115 42.51 10.97 -7.41
C LYS A 115 42.97 11.61 -8.71
N ILE A 116 42.04 11.88 -9.63
CA ILE A 116 42.35 12.54 -10.90
C ILE A 116 42.89 13.95 -10.66
N LEU A 117 42.26 14.74 -9.77
CA LEU A 117 42.77 16.06 -9.40
C LEU A 117 44.19 15.99 -8.81
N THR A 118 44.43 15.08 -7.86
CA THR A 118 45.76 14.95 -7.24
C THR A 118 46.83 14.47 -8.23
N GLN A 119 46.46 13.62 -9.20
CA GLN A 119 47.39 13.20 -10.26
C GLN A 119 47.65 14.32 -11.25
N ALA A 120 46.64 15.13 -11.59
CA ALA A 120 46.83 16.31 -12.45
C ALA A 120 47.76 17.35 -11.79
N GLU A 121 47.62 17.61 -10.49
CA GLU A 121 48.55 18.48 -9.73
C GLU A 121 49.97 17.92 -9.67
N GLN A 122 50.14 16.59 -9.57
CA GLN A 122 51.47 15.97 -9.59
C GLN A 122 52.12 16.00 -10.98
N THR A 123 51.35 15.85 -12.06
CA THR A 123 51.88 15.98 -13.42
C THR A 123 52.36 17.39 -13.75
N GLU A 124 51.87 18.43 -13.07
CA GLU A 124 52.42 19.79 -13.23
C GLU A 124 53.74 20.00 -12.45
N PHE A 125 53.98 19.23 -11.38
CA PHE A 125 55.22 19.30 -10.60
C PHE A 125 56.37 18.41 -11.14
N ASP A 126 56.06 17.34 -11.87
CA ASP A 126 57.06 16.42 -12.43
C ASP A 126 57.67 16.88 -13.77
N ASN A 127 57.18 17.97 -14.38
CA ASN A 127 57.80 18.56 -15.58
C ASN A 127 59.11 19.33 -15.31
N PHE A 128 59.69 19.22 -14.10
CA PHE A 128 60.95 19.88 -13.71
C PHE A 128 62.02 18.93 -13.15
N ARG A 129 61.97 17.62 -13.46
CA ARG A 129 62.97 16.65 -12.97
C ARG A 129 63.67 15.92 -14.12
N PRO A 130 65.01 16.02 -14.26
CA PRO A 130 65.74 15.33 -15.32
C PRO A 130 65.84 13.84 -15.00
N GLU A 131 65.74 13.04 -16.07
CA GLU A 131 65.76 11.57 -16.09
C GLU A 131 66.95 10.99 -15.30
N ASN A 132 66.66 10.07 -14.37
CA ASN A 132 67.58 8.97 -14.09
C ASN A 132 66.91 7.76 -13.40
N GLU A 133 67.19 6.61 -14.02
CA GLU A 133 67.25 5.23 -13.53
C GLU A 133 66.02 4.45 -12.99
N LYS A 134 65.91 3.26 -13.59
CA LYS A 134 65.04 2.10 -13.33
C LYS A 134 65.11 1.58 -11.90
N LEU A 135 64.00 1.02 -11.41
CA LEU A 135 64.01 -0.23 -10.64
C LEU A 135 62.61 -0.89 -10.62
N GLU A 136 62.64 -2.20 -10.80
CA GLU A 136 61.55 -3.18 -10.88
C GLU A 136 60.97 -3.56 -9.49
N GLU A 137 59.86 -4.32 -9.55
CA GLU A 137 59.21 -5.15 -8.50
C GLU A 137 58.41 -4.44 -7.37
N ASP A 138 57.11 -4.73 -7.27
CA ASP A 138 56.58 -5.67 -6.25
C ASP A 138 55.04 -5.82 -6.35
N SER A 139 54.62 -7.04 -6.05
CA SER A 139 53.30 -7.64 -5.92
C SER A 139 52.21 -6.82 -5.23
N GLY A 140 50.97 -6.97 -5.73
CA GLY A 140 49.79 -6.32 -5.15
C GLY A 140 48.50 -7.07 -5.47
N GLU A 141 48.32 -8.23 -4.84
CA GLU A 141 47.14 -9.08 -4.91
C GLU A 141 45.87 -8.33 -4.46
N ALA A 142 45.01 -7.99 -5.44
CA ALA A 142 43.74 -7.30 -5.21
C ALA A 142 42.69 -8.27 -4.63
N LYS A 143 42.61 -8.34 -3.30
CA LYS A 143 41.49 -8.97 -2.59
C LYS A 143 40.17 -8.30 -2.99
N ARG A 144 39.34 -9.02 -3.75
CA ARG A 144 37.95 -8.66 -4.03
C ARG A 144 37.16 -8.62 -2.72
N PRO A 145 36.32 -7.61 -2.48
CA PRO A 145 35.45 -7.60 -1.30
C PRO A 145 34.42 -8.72 -1.43
N ARG A 146 34.36 -9.63 -0.45
CA ARG A 146 33.29 -10.61 -0.29
C ARG A 146 31.96 -9.86 -0.17
N ASP A 147 31.09 -10.04 -1.15
CA ASP A 147 29.67 -9.74 -1.01
C ASP A 147 29.09 -10.79 -0.05
N SER A 148 28.79 -10.38 1.18
CA SER A 148 27.99 -11.15 2.11
C SER A 148 26.52 -11.02 1.67
N GLU A 149 26.08 -11.97 0.85
CA GLU A 149 24.67 -12.22 0.60
C GLU A 149 24.04 -12.71 1.89
N SER A 150 23.13 -11.92 2.46
CA SER A 150 22.27 -12.35 3.55
C SER A 150 21.23 -13.30 2.97
N GLU A 151 21.29 -14.55 3.39
CA GLU A 151 20.25 -15.57 3.27
C GLU A 151 18.89 -14.95 3.65
N ILE A 152 17.97 -14.94 2.69
CA ILE A 152 16.55 -14.81 2.97
C ILE A 152 16.02 -16.22 2.79
N GLU A 153 15.83 -16.91 3.91
CA GLU A 153 15.12 -18.18 3.98
C GLU A 153 13.74 -17.99 3.36
N SER A 154 13.53 -18.63 2.21
CA SER A 154 12.23 -18.80 1.59
C SER A 154 11.67 -20.13 2.08
N GLU A 155 10.86 -20.10 3.13
CA GLU A 155 10.04 -21.25 3.51
C GLU A 155 9.00 -21.48 2.40
N ARG A 156 9.17 -22.59 1.68
CA ARG A 156 8.16 -23.19 0.82
C ARG A 156 7.28 -24.04 1.71
N GLU A 157 6.11 -23.54 2.07
CA GLU A 157 5.03 -24.40 2.57
C GLU A 157 4.30 -24.98 1.36
N THR A 158 4.47 -26.28 1.16
CA THR A 158 3.63 -27.10 0.29
C THR A 158 2.34 -27.40 1.05
N GLU A 159 1.24 -26.75 0.68
CA GLU A 159 -0.10 -27.19 1.06
C GLU A 159 -0.82 -27.73 -0.17
N ALA A 160 -1.12 -29.03 -0.14
CA ALA A 160 -2.26 -29.60 -0.82
C ALA A 160 -2.88 -30.63 0.13
N GLU A 161 -4.04 -30.25 0.68
CA GLU A 161 -5.25 -31.04 1.02
C GLU A 161 -5.08 -32.45 1.61
N CYS A 162 -5.74 -32.85 2.69
CA CYS A 162 -7.18 -32.81 3.02
C CYS A 162 -7.31 -33.40 4.46
N VAL A 163 -8.24 -33.06 5.35
CA VAL A 163 -9.71 -33.28 5.36
C VAL A 163 -10.26 -32.52 6.58
N ALA A 164 -11.50 -32.04 6.44
CA ALA A 164 -12.30 -31.29 7.41
C ALA A 164 -12.51 -31.95 8.77
N GLU A 165 -12.45 -31.14 9.84
CA GLU A 165 -13.34 -31.21 11.00
C GLU A 165 -13.31 -29.85 11.74
N ASN A 166 -14.48 -29.35 12.12
CA ASN A 166 -14.68 -28.03 12.74
C ASN A 166 -14.10 -28.03 14.17
N ASP A 167 -12.88 -27.51 14.32
CA ASP A 167 -12.20 -27.41 15.61
C ASP A 167 -12.30 -25.98 16.18
N PRO A 168 -13.04 -25.74 17.29
CA PRO A 168 -13.28 -24.39 17.83
C PRO A 168 -12.02 -23.72 18.41
N GLU A 169 -10.91 -24.45 18.55
CA GLU A 169 -9.63 -23.89 18.98
C GLU A 169 -8.93 -23.10 17.85
N ARG A 170 -9.17 -23.46 16.58
CA ARG A 170 -8.57 -22.78 15.42
C ARG A 170 -9.14 -21.37 15.22
N GLU A 171 -10.41 -21.16 15.54
CA GLU A 171 -11.01 -19.82 15.53
C GLU A 171 -10.37 -18.92 16.58
N ARG A 172 -10.07 -19.42 17.79
CA ARG A 172 -9.41 -18.65 18.85
C ARG A 172 -7.99 -18.24 18.46
N GLU A 173 -7.28 -19.10 17.75
CA GLU A 173 -5.95 -18.78 17.22
C GLU A 173 -6.00 -17.73 16.10
N SER A 174 -7.00 -17.80 15.22
CA SER A 174 -7.22 -16.80 14.17
C SER A 174 -7.49 -15.40 14.74
N VAL A 175 -8.31 -15.31 15.80
CA VAL A 175 -8.64 -14.04 16.47
C VAL A 175 -7.40 -13.48 17.19
N ASN A 176 -6.56 -14.34 17.77
CA ASN A 176 -5.29 -13.94 18.37
C ASN A 176 -4.25 -13.50 17.33
N TYR A 177 -4.24 -14.11 16.14
CA TYR A 177 -3.35 -13.72 15.05
C TYR A 177 -3.75 -12.34 14.47
N LEU A 178 -5.06 -12.10 14.28
CA LEU A 178 -5.61 -10.78 13.92
C LEU A 178 -5.27 -9.72 14.98
N ARG A 179 -5.36 -10.04 16.27
CA ARG A 179 -4.95 -9.14 17.37
C ARG A 179 -3.44 -8.86 17.36
N LYS A 180 -2.61 -9.84 17.00
CA LYS A 180 -1.15 -9.71 16.89
C LYS A 180 -0.75 -8.87 15.67
N MET A 181 -1.45 -9.00 14.55
CA MET A 181 -1.27 -8.17 13.35
C MET A 181 -1.76 -6.73 13.55
N ASN A 182 -2.86 -6.53 14.28
CA ASN A 182 -3.36 -5.19 14.65
C ASN A 182 -2.43 -4.42 15.59
N LYS A 183 -1.42 -5.08 16.20
CA LYS A 183 -0.39 -4.41 17.01
C LYS A 183 0.68 -3.72 16.16
N PHE A 184 0.74 -4.00 14.85
CA PHE A 184 1.65 -3.38 13.89
C PHE A 184 0.97 -2.31 13.00
N ILE A 185 -0.34 -2.09 13.16
CA ILE A 185 -1.01 -0.93 12.58
C ILE A 185 -0.62 0.27 13.44
N ILE A 186 0.45 0.96 13.02
CA ILE A 186 0.82 2.26 13.54
C ILE A 186 -0.32 3.20 13.13
N LEU A 187 -1.23 3.46 14.06
CA LEU A 187 -2.14 4.61 13.99
C LEU A 187 -1.27 5.86 13.94
N ASP A 188 -1.19 6.52 12.79
CA ASP A 188 -0.62 7.87 12.67
C ASP A 188 -1.45 8.81 13.55
N LYS A 189 -0.98 9.02 14.77
CA LYS A 189 -1.49 10.02 15.71
C LYS A 189 -0.87 11.38 15.38
N SER A 190 -1.15 11.91 14.20
CA SER A 190 -0.77 13.27 13.85
C SER A 190 -1.90 13.95 13.12
N GLU A 191 -2.88 14.43 13.87
CA GLU A 191 -3.78 15.54 13.50
C GLU A 191 -4.73 15.83 14.68
N ASP A 192 -4.18 16.45 15.72
CA ASP A 192 -4.95 17.26 16.67
C ASP A 192 -4.19 18.59 16.78
N PHE A 193 -4.60 19.58 15.98
CA PHE A 193 -4.26 21.00 16.10
C PHE A 193 -5.56 21.80 16.12
#